data_AF-A0A258DB78-F1
#
_entry.id   AF-A0A258DB78-F1
#
_cell.length_a   1.000
_cell.length_b   1.000
_cell.length_c   1.000
_cell.angle_alpha   90.00
_cell.angle_beta   90.00
_cell.angle_gamma   90.00
#
_symmetry.space_group_name_H-M   'P 1'
#
loop_
_entity.id
_entity.type
_entity.pdbx_description
1 polymer ?
#
loop_
_entity_poly.entity_id
_entity_poly.type
_entity_poly.pdbx_seq_one_letter_code
_entity_poly.pdbx_strand_id
1 'polypeptide(L)'
;MFGKRDPSASGDSKAPPPAPAGGAAIATRPQRVEPVSAPEPKAPAPKVSGPAPKATAGLEQLRAAQGQPQTTNIVREQSDYYHATKTTIFNALLNTIDLSQLAQLDQKQAGEEIRDIVAELVAIKNVSMSVAEQEHLVQDIINDVLGYGPLEPLLSRDDIADIMVNGAHRVFIEVGGKVQLTNVRFRDNLQLMNICQRIVSQVGRRVDESSPICDARLPDGSRVNVIAPPLALDGPTLTIRKFKKDKLTMKNLVEFNSISPEGARVLGVIGACRCNIVISGGTGSGKTTLLNTMTAFIDPTERVVTCEDAAELQLQQPHVLC
;
A
#
# COMPACT_ATOMS: atom_id res chain seq x y z
N MET A 1 71.90 -6.79 16.78
CA MET A 1 72.33 -5.45 17.22
C MET A 1 71.19 -4.82 18.01
N PHE A 2 71.37 -4.68 19.32
CA PHE A 2 70.45 -4.03 20.23
C PHE A 2 70.58 -2.50 20.12
N GLY A 3 69.46 -1.79 19.97
CA GLY A 3 69.36 -0.34 20.14
C GLY A 3 68.31 -0.03 21.19
N LYS A 4 68.77 0.33 22.39
CA LYS A 4 67.99 0.75 23.56
C LYS A 4 67.15 2.00 23.22
N ARG A 5 65.91 2.06 23.74
CA ARG A 5 65.16 3.32 23.91
C ARG A 5 64.83 3.47 25.39
N ASP A 6 65.14 4.65 25.91
CA ASP A 6 64.91 5.07 27.30
C ASP A 6 63.41 5.18 27.64
N PRO A 7 63.01 4.85 28.89
CA PRO A 7 61.65 5.05 29.38
C PRO A 7 61.60 6.30 30.27
N SER A 8 61.47 7.49 29.68
CA SER A 8 61.07 8.68 30.45
C SER A 8 60.61 9.82 29.53
N ALA A 9 59.32 9.87 29.25
CA ALA A 9 58.59 11.11 28.96
C ALA A 9 57.09 10.82 29.01
N SER A 10 56.51 10.95 30.20
CA SER A 10 55.08 11.14 30.40
C SER A 10 54.65 12.43 29.70
N GLY A 11 54.16 12.31 28.47
CA GLY A 11 53.55 13.41 27.72
C GLY A 11 52.05 13.44 27.98
N ASP A 12 51.61 14.31 28.88
CA ASP A 12 50.22 14.73 29.01
C ASP A 12 49.70 15.28 27.67
N SER A 13 48.86 14.53 26.97
CA SER A 13 48.07 15.07 25.86
C SER A 13 46.90 15.88 26.44
N LYS A 14 47.16 17.12 26.86
CA LYS A 14 46.10 18.09 27.17
C LYS A 14 45.30 18.37 25.89
N ALA A 15 43.99 18.09 25.93
CA ALA A 15 43.04 18.53 24.92
C ALA A 15 43.05 20.07 24.81
N PRO A 16 42.85 20.64 23.60
CA PRO A 16 42.78 22.09 23.42
C PRO A 16 41.58 22.70 24.18
N PRO A 17 41.67 23.95 24.64
CA PRO A 17 40.64 24.60 25.43
C PRO A 17 39.36 24.87 24.61
N PRO A 18 38.18 24.93 25.26
CA PRO A 18 36.92 25.24 24.58
C PRO A 18 36.87 26.69 24.09
N ALA A 19 36.15 26.90 22.99
CA ALA A 19 35.93 28.21 22.38
C ALA A 19 35.14 29.16 23.31
N PRO A 20 35.36 30.49 23.24
CA PRO A 20 34.71 31.45 24.11
C PRO A 20 33.20 31.59 23.82
N ALA A 21 32.42 31.69 24.91
CA ALA A 21 30.98 31.90 24.87
C ALA A 21 30.65 33.37 24.53
N GLY A 22 30.19 33.61 23.30
CA GLY A 22 29.61 34.87 22.85
C GLY A 22 28.35 34.56 22.03
N GLY A 23 27.18 34.81 22.63
CA GLY A 23 25.89 34.40 22.10
C GLY A 23 25.41 35.22 20.90
N ALA A 24 24.91 34.52 19.89
CA ALA A 24 23.94 35.03 18.94
C ALA A 24 22.68 34.13 19.02
N ALA A 25 21.53 34.79 19.02
CA ALA A 25 20.24 34.23 19.46
C ALA A 25 19.76 33.03 18.63
N ILE A 26 19.27 32.04 19.36
CA ILE A 26 18.61 30.82 18.89
C ILE A 26 17.33 31.20 18.14
N ALA A 27 17.18 30.65 16.93
CA ALA A 27 15.94 30.70 16.16
C ALA A 27 14.81 30.03 16.94
N THR A 28 13.90 30.85 17.48
CA THR A 28 12.71 30.41 18.18
C THR A 28 11.64 29.90 17.22
N ARG A 29 11.01 28.80 17.66
CA ARG A 29 9.75 28.22 17.19
C ARG A 29 8.71 29.32 16.88
N PRO A 30 7.98 29.29 15.74
CA PRO A 30 6.89 30.22 15.53
C PRO A 30 5.79 29.96 16.57
N GLN A 31 5.50 30.99 17.38
CA GLN A 31 4.36 30.98 18.31
C GLN A 31 3.06 31.13 17.52
N ARG A 32 2.06 30.33 17.92
CA ARG A 32 0.67 30.46 17.49
C ARG A 32 0.13 31.79 18.02
N VAL A 33 -0.19 32.71 17.11
CA VAL A 33 -0.89 33.95 17.43
C VAL A 33 -2.38 33.64 17.51
N GLU A 34 -3.01 33.91 18.66
CA GLU A 34 -4.46 33.92 18.80
C GLU A 34 -5.04 35.11 18.01
N PRO A 35 -6.17 34.95 17.29
CA PRO A 35 -6.74 36.03 16.51
C PRO A 35 -7.36 37.09 17.44
N VAL A 36 -6.75 38.28 17.46
CA VAL A 36 -7.33 39.50 18.02
C VAL A 36 -8.39 40.00 17.03
N SER A 37 -9.62 40.14 17.51
CA SER A 37 -10.74 40.76 16.80
C SER A 37 -10.45 42.24 16.51
N ALA A 38 -10.43 42.61 15.23
CA ALA A 38 -10.45 43.99 14.77
C ALA A 38 -11.58 44.18 13.72
N PRO A 39 -12.17 45.38 13.59
CA PRO A 39 -13.53 45.57 13.09
C PRO A 39 -13.62 45.52 11.55
N GLU A 40 -14.76 45.02 11.05
CA GLU A 40 -15.11 44.97 9.64
C GLU A 40 -15.11 46.36 8.97
N PRO A 41 -14.44 46.54 7.81
CA PRO A 41 -14.74 47.63 6.90
C PRO A 41 -15.90 47.22 5.98
N LYS A 42 -17.07 47.86 6.16
CA LYS A 42 -18.17 47.80 5.19
C LYS A 42 -17.77 48.57 3.92
N ALA A 43 -17.39 47.85 2.87
CA ALA A 43 -17.37 48.37 1.51
C ALA A 43 -18.72 48.06 0.81
N PRO A 44 -19.29 49.00 0.03
CA PRO A 44 -20.61 48.83 -0.57
C PRO A 44 -20.60 47.85 -1.75
N ALA A 45 -21.63 46.99 -1.81
CA ALA A 45 -21.86 46.07 -2.92
C ALA A 45 -22.07 46.83 -4.25
N PRO A 46 -21.47 46.39 -5.38
CA PRO A 46 -21.84 46.89 -6.68
C PRO A 46 -23.20 46.29 -7.10
N LYS A 47 -24.21 47.15 -7.25
CA LYS A 47 -25.47 46.81 -7.91
C LYS A 47 -25.20 46.59 -9.40
N VAL A 48 -25.22 45.33 -9.85
CA VAL A 48 -25.31 44.99 -11.28
C VAL A 48 -26.79 44.87 -11.62
N SER A 49 -27.37 45.96 -12.13
CA SER A 49 -28.68 45.97 -12.77
C SER A 49 -28.52 45.75 -14.27
N GLY A 50 -28.77 44.52 -14.74
CA GLY A 50 -28.87 44.16 -16.15
C GLY A 50 -29.29 42.70 -16.29
N PRO A 51 -30.18 42.35 -17.24
CA PRO A 51 -30.63 40.97 -17.38
C PRO A 51 -29.46 40.06 -17.75
N ALA A 52 -29.28 38.99 -16.98
CA ALA A 52 -28.29 37.95 -17.28
C ALA A 52 -28.54 37.37 -18.69
N PRO A 53 -27.49 37.08 -19.48
CA PRO A 53 -27.67 36.48 -20.79
C PRO A 53 -28.36 35.11 -20.61
N LYS A 54 -29.52 34.95 -21.25
CA LYS A 54 -30.26 33.68 -21.27
C LYS A 54 -29.39 32.62 -21.93
N ALA A 55 -29.34 31.44 -21.31
CA ALA A 55 -28.68 30.27 -21.90
C ALA A 55 -29.25 30.03 -23.30
N THR A 56 -28.37 29.87 -24.29
CA THR A 56 -28.76 29.53 -25.66
C THR A 56 -29.29 28.09 -25.70
N ALA A 57 -30.26 27.84 -26.58
CA ALA A 57 -30.86 26.52 -26.79
C ALA A 57 -29.83 25.40 -27.06
N GLY A 58 -28.64 25.75 -27.56
CA GLY A 58 -27.53 24.80 -27.74
C GLY A 58 -26.92 24.26 -26.43
N LEU A 59 -26.91 25.04 -25.34
CA LEU A 59 -26.41 24.59 -24.03
C LEU A 59 -27.41 23.65 -23.34
N GLU A 60 -28.71 23.89 -23.56
CA GLU A 60 -29.79 23.01 -23.09
C GLU A 60 -29.86 21.70 -23.88
N GLN A 61 -29.60 21.74 -25.19
CA GLN A 61 -29.50 20.54 -26.03
C GLN A 61 -28.28 19.68 -25.68
N LEU A 62 -27.13 20.30 -25.33
CA LEU A 62 -25.96 19.56 -24.84
C LEU A 62 -26.19 18.94 -23.45
N ARG A 63 -26.93 19.62 -22.57
CA ARG A 63 -27.35 19.06 -21.27
C ARG A 63 -28.41 17.96 -21.39
N ALA A 64 -29.30 18.05 -22.37
CA ALA A 64 -30.30 17.01 -22.65
C ALA A 64 -29.70 15.78 -23.36
N ALA A 65 -28.63 15.97 -24.15
CA ALA A 65 -27.88 14.88 -24.78
C ALA A 65 -26.92 14.15 -23.82
N GLN A 66 -26.50 14.81 -22.72
CA GLN A 66 -25.88 14.13 -21.58
C GLN A 66 -26.98 13.55 -20.70
N GLY A 67 -27.52 12.40 -21.12
CA GLY A 67 -28.35 11.57 -20.26
C GLY A 67 -27.71 11.37 -18.90
N GLN A 68 -28.53 11.33 -17.85
CA GLN A 68 -28.11 10.98 -16.50
C GLN A 68 -27.19 9.74 -16.55
N PRO A 69 -26.09 9.69 -15.79
CA PRO A 69 -25.32 8.45 -15.66
C PRO A 69 -26.20 7.41 -14.93
N GLN A 70 -26.99 6.65 -15.68
CA GLN A 70 -27.88 5.61 -15.16
C GLN A 70 -27.16 4.30 -14.83
N THR A 71 -25.81 4.29 -14.81
CA THR A 71 -25.02 3.09 -14.52
C THR A 71 -24.49 2.99 -13.08
N THR A 72 -24.73 3.97 -12.21
CA THR A 72 -24.14 3.95 -10.84
C THR A 72 -25.12 3.65 -9.70
N ASN A 73 -26.43 3.77 -9.87
CA ASN A 73 -27.38 3.53 -8.77
C ASN A 73 -27.88 2.08 -8.67
N ILE A 74 -28.12 1.39 -9.79
CA ILE A 74 -28.64 0.00 -9.79
C ILE A 74 -27.60 -0.98 -9.23
N VAL A 75 -26.31 -0.76 -9.54
CA VAL A 75 -25.20 -1.59 -9.02
C VAL A 75 -24.98 -1.39 -7.51
N ARG A 76 -25.27 -0.18 -6.99
CA ARG A 76 -25.09 0.14 -5.56
C ARG A 76 -26.12 -0.56 -4.69
N GLU A 77 -27.40 -0.53 -5.06
CA GLU A 77 -28.46 -1.21 -4.28
C GLU A 77 -28.26 -2.73 -4.22
N GLN A 78 -27.88 -3.37 -5.33
CA GLN A 78 -27.57 -4.81 -5.34
C GLN A 78 -26.31 -5.13 -4.52
N SER A 79 -25.27 -4.30 -4.62
CA SER A 79 -24.04 -4.48 -3.83
C SER A 79 -24.30 -4.32 -2.33
N ASP A 80 -25.11 -3.35 -1.93
CA ASP A 80 -25.44 -3.11 -0.52
C ASP A 80 -26.29 -4.24 0.06
N TYR A 81 -27.26 -4.78 -0.70
CA TYR A 81 -28.04 -5.96 -0.31
C TYR A 81 -27.16 -7.21 -0.14
N TYR A 82 -26.24 -7.44 -1.08
CA TYR A 82 -25.28 -8.54 -1.00
C TYR A 82 -24.37 -8.42 0.24
N HIS A 83 -23.84 -7.22 0.51
CA HIS A 83 -23.00 -6.97 1.69
C HIS A 83 -23.77 -7.16 3.01
N ALA A 84 -25.02 -6.71 3.07
CA ALA A 84 -25.87 -6.90 4.26
C ALA A 84 -26.17 -8.39 4.50
N THR A 85 -26.47 -9.13 3.43
CA THR A 85 -26.70 -10.58 3.45
C THR A 85 -25.44 -11.33 3.91
N LYS A 86 -24.28 -11.01 3.32
CA LYS A 86 -22.98 -11.57 3.71
C LYS A 86 -22.69 -11.33 5.19
N THR A 87 -22.92 -10.11 5.67
CA THR A 87 -22.72 -9.75 7.08
C THR A 87 -23.61 -10.58 8.00
N THR A 88 -24.88 -10.77 7.63
CA THR A 88 -25.85 -11.53 8.42
C THR A 88 -25.46 -13.01 8.51
N ILE A 89 -25.07 -13.62 7.38
CA ILE A 89 -24.69 -15.03 7.32
C ILE A 89 -23.37 -15.25 8.05
N PHE A 90 -22.39 -14.38 7.89
CA PHE A 90 -21.11 -14.52 8.60
C PHE A 90 -21.26 -14.37 10.11
N ASN A 91 -22.06 -13.41 10.58
CA ASN A 91 -22.30 -13.26 12.02
C ASN A 91 -23.04 -14.48 12.59
N ALA A 92 -23.94 -15.11 11.82
CA ALA A 92 -24.53 -16.38 12.21
C ALA A 92 -23.45 -17.47 12.29
N LEU A 93 -22.57 -17.57 11.29
CA LEU A 93 -21.46 -18.52 11.25
C LEU A 93 -20.53 -18.40 12.45
N LEU A 94 -20.13 -17.18 12.82
CA LEU A 94 -19.31 -16.91 14.02
C LEU A 94 -19.98 -17.33 15.33
N ASN A 95 -21.30 -17.27 15.41
CA ASN A 95 -22.03 -17.68 16.61
C ASN A 95 -22.19 -19.21 16.69
N THR A 96 -22.15 -19.90 15.54
CA THR A 96 -22.21 -21.37 15.47
C THR A 96 -20.85 -22.05 15.58
N ILE A 97 -19.76 -21.38 15.18
CA ILE A 97 -18.43 -21.99 15.10
C ILE A 97 -17.41 -21.23 15.95
N ASP A 98 -16.59 -21.98 16.69
CA ASP A 98 -15.35 -21.46 17.26
C ASP A 98 -14.25 -21.45 16.20
N LEU A 99 -13.85 -20.25 15.75
CA LEU A 99 -12.76 -20.02 14.79
C LEU A 99 -11.46 -20.74 15.17
N SER A 100 -11.23 -21.01 16.46
CA SER A 100 -10.04 -21.72 16.93
C SER A 100 -10.00 -23.19 16.48
N GLN A 101 -11.16 -23.83 16.27
CA GLN A 101 -11.23 -25.21 15.79
C GLN A 101 -10.97 -25.28 14.28
N LEU A 102 -11.47 -24.31 13.51
CA LEU A 102 -11.20 -24.20 12.07
C LEU A 102 -9.71 -23.96 11.78
N ALA A 103 -8.99 -23.27 12.68
CA ALA A 103 -7.56 -23.03 12.55
C ALA A 103 -6.69 -24.29 12.75
N GLN A 104 -7.24 -25.38 13.32
CA GLN A 104 -6.52 -26.66 13.48
C GLN A 104 -6.69 -27.60 12.28
N LEU A 105 -7.67 -27.34 11.42
CA LEU A 105 -7.93 -28.14 10.23
C LEU A 105 -7.06 -27.69 9.07
N ASP A 106 -6.83 -28.59 8.11
CA ASP A 106 -6.21 -28.22 6.85
C ASP A 106 -7.14 -27.28 6.05
N GLN A 107 -6.59 -26.36 5.25
CA GLN A 107 -7.38 -25.33 4.52
C GLN A 107 -8.49 -25.95 3.69
N LYS A 108 -8.23 -27.11 3.08
CA LYS A 108 -9.21 -27.82 2.26
C LYS A 108 -10.37 -28.35 3.09
N GLN A 109 -10.09 -28.89 4.28
CA GLN A 109 -11.13 -29.41 5.19
C GLN A 109 -11.93 -28.28 5.82
N ALA A 110 -11.26 -27.22 6.29
CA ALA A 110 -11.91 -26.03 6.81
C ALA A 110 -12.84 -25.38 5.77
N GLY A 111 -12.43 -25.37 4.49
CA GLY A 111 -13.25 -24.86 3.40
C GLY A 111 -14.53 -25.65 3.16
N GLU A 112 -14.49 -26.99 3.21
CA GLU A 112 -15.68 -27.83 3.06
C GLU A 112 -16.64 -27.68 4.25
N GLU A 113 -16.14 -27.67 5.49
CA GLU A 113 -16.96 -27.44 6.69
C GLU A 113 -17.66 -26.07 6.64
N ILE A 114 -16.94 -25.02 6.25
CA ILE A 114 -17.52 -23.68 6.06
C ILE A 114 -18.62 -23.71 4.98
N ARG A 115 -18.39 -24.43 3.87
CA ARG A 115 -19.37 -24.54 2.78
C ARG A 115 -20.67 -25.19 3.26
N ASP A 116 -20.58 -26.31 3.99
CA ASP A 116 -21.74 -27.05 4.48
C ASP A 116 -22.58 -26.20 5.45
N ILE A 117 -21.91 -25.52 6.38
CA ILE A 117 -22.57 -24.67 7.38
C ILE A 117 -23.21 -23.43 6.73
N VAL A 118 -22.53 -22.81 5.76
CA VAL A 118 -23.10 -21.67 5.03
C VAL A 118 -24.35 -22.10 4.25
N ALA A 119 -24.33 -23.28 3.62
CA ALA A 119 -25.51 -23.80 2.92
C ALA A 119 -26.69 -24.02 3.87
N GLU A 120 -26.45 -24.56 5.07
CA GLU A 120 -27.47 -24.72 6.10
C GLU A 120 -28.01 -23.36 6.58
N LEU A 121 -27.13 -22.39 6.85
CA LEU A 121 -27.51 -21.05 7.30
C LEU A 121 -28.33 -20.28 6.25
N VAL A 122 -27.99 -20.42 4.96
CA VAL A 122 -28.76 -19.83 3.86
C VAL A 122 -30.18 -20.40 3.82
N ALA A 123 -30.32 -21.71 4.01
CA ALA A 123 -31.62 -22.39 4.07
C ALA A 123 -32.45 -21.93 5.28
N ILE A 124 -31.85 -21.83 6.48
CA ILE A 124 -32.53 -21.41 7.71
C ILE A 124 -33.00 -19.95 7.62
N LYS A 125 -32.18 -19.07 7.03
CA LYS A 125 -32.47 -17.62 6.94
C LYS A 125 -33.46 -17.26 5.82
N ASN A 126 -33.94 -18.24 5.03
CA ASN A 126 -34.83 -18.03 3.88
C ASN A 126 -34.32 -16.95 2.90
N VAL A 127 -33.01 -16.91 2.66
CA VAL A 127 -32.44 -15.96 1.70
C VAL A 127 -32.61 -16.53 0.30
N SER A 128 -33.38 -15.84 -0.55
CA SER A 128 -33.52 -16.21 -1.96
C SER A 128 -32.28 -15.76 -2.73
N MET A 129 -31.40 -16.71 -3.08
CA MET A 129 -30.24 -16.48 -3.93
C MET A 129 -30.10 -17.60 -4.96
N SER A 130 -29.49 -17.28 -6.09
CA SER A 130 -29.11 -18.28 -7.09
C SER A 130 -27.96 -19.15 -6.58
N VAL A 131 -27.80 -20.34 -7.16
CA VAL A 131 -26.69 -21.25 -6.83
C VAL A 131 -25.33 -20.58 -7.04
N ALA A 132 -25.20 -19.76 -8.09
CA ALA A 132 -23.96 -19.02 -8.37
C ALA A 132 -23.68 -17.97 -7.28
N GLU A 133 -24.68 -17.22 -6.83
CA GLU A 133 -24.52 -16.24 -5.73
C GLU A 133 -24.16 -16.91 -4.41
N GLN A 134 -24.74 -18.08 -4.13
CA GLN A 134 -24.40 -18.86 -2.95
C GLN A 134 -22.94 -19.32 -2.99
N GLU A 135 -22.48 -19.83 -4.14
CA GLU A 135 -21.10 -20.28 -4.31
C GLU A 135 -20.09 -19.12 -4.18
N HIS A 136 -20.42 -17.94 -4.75
CA HIS A 136 -19.67 -16.71 -4.54
C HIS A 136 -19.60 -16.30 -3.07
N LEU A 137 -20.73 -16.36 -2.36
CA LEU A 137 -20.79 -16.02 -0.94
C LEU A 137 -19.94 -16.98 -0.09
N VAL A 138 -20.00 -18.29 -0.38
CA VAL A 138 -19.17 -19.29 0.29
C VAL A 138 -17.70 -18.98 0.08
N GLN A 139 -17.28 -18.72 -1.16
CA GLN A 139 -15.89 -18.40 -1.46
C GLN A 139 -15.43 -17.11 -0.75
N ASP A 140 -16.29 -16.09 -0.69
CA ASP A 140 -16.04 -14.85 0.03
C ASP A 140 -15.86 -15.07 1.54
N ILE A 141 -16.65 -15.96 2.14
CA ILE A 141 -16.54 -16.31 3.57
C ILE A 141 -15.26 -17.12 3.81
N ILE A 142 -14.93 -18.06 2.94
CA ILE A 142 -13.67 -18.82 3.01
C ILE A 142 -12.48 -17.86 2.94
N ASN A 143 -12.50 -16.89 2.02
CA ASN A 143 -11.45 -15.88 1.91
C ASN A 143 -11.38 -14.99 3.16
N ASP A 144 -12.51 -14.64 3.77
CA ASP A 144 -12.54 -13.87 5.03
C ASP A 144 -11.94 -14.67 6.20
N VAL A 145 -12.24 -15.97 6.30
CA VAL A 145 -11.81 -16.82 7.43
C VAL A 145 -10.38 -17.32 7.26
N LEU A 146 -9.96 -17.72 6.06
CA LEU A 146 -8.67 -18.37 5.78
C LEU A 146 -7.70 -17.50 4.98
N GLY A 147 -8.19 -16.59 4.14
CA GLY A 147 -7.39 -15.75 3.25
C GLY A 147 -7.19 -14.31 3.73
N TYR A 148 -7.07 -13.37 2.78
CA TYR A 148 -6.97 -11.92 3.01
C TYR A 148 -8.32 -11.21 2.82
N GLY A 149 -9.43 -11.97 2.86
CA GLY A 149 -10.79 -11.45 2.80
C GLY A 149 -11.10 -10.68 1.51
N PRO A 150 -11.69 -9.47 1.59
CA PRO A 150 -12.04 -8.68 0.41
C PRO A 150 -10.84 -8.24 -0.44
N LEU A 151 -9.60 -8.41 0.04
CA LEU A 151 -8.39 -8.03 -0.67
C LEU A 151 -7.92 -9.07 -1.69
N GLU A 152 -8.35 -10.34 -1.58
CA GLU A 152 -7.90 -11.43 -2.46
C GLU A 152 -8.01 -11.08 -3.96
N PRO A 153 -9.16 -10.55 -4.45
CA PRO A 153 -9.30 -10.18 -5.85
C PRO A 153 -8.36 -9.05 -6.27
N LEU A 154 -8.06 -8.10 -5.37
CA LEU A 154 -7.13 -7.01 -5.65
C LEU A 154 -5.68 -7.48 -5.64
N LEU A 155 -5.32 -8.42 -4.76
CA LEU A 155 -3.99 -9.01 -4.71
C LEU A 155 -3.70 -9.88 -5.94
N SER A 156 -4.71 -10.54 -6.51
CA SER A 156 -4.56 -11.35 -7.73
C SER A 156 -4.25 -10.53 -9.00
N ARG A 157 -4.57 -9.23 -8.99
CA ARG A 157 -4.46 -8.33 -10.14
C ARG A 157 -3.06 -7.74 -10.30
N ASP A 158 -2.33 -8.15 -11.33
CA ASP A 158 -0.95 -7.69 -11.58
C ASP A 158 -0.86 -6.25 -12.12
N ASP A 159 -1.98 -5.63 -12.52
CA ASP A 159 -2.03 -4.23 -12.98
C ASP A 159 -2.00 -3.19 -11.85
N ILE A 160 -2.23 -3.63 -10.61
CA ILE A 160 -2.26 -2.78 -9.41
C ILE A 160 -0.84 -2.63 -8.85
N ALA A 161 -0.43 -1.38 -8.57
CA ALA A 161 0.85 -1.08 -7.93
C ALA A 161 0.71 -1.02 -6.40
N ASP A 162 -0.26 -0.25 -5.90
CA ASP A 162 -0.49 -0.03 -4.48
C ASP A 162 -1.97 -0.26 -4.13
N ILE A 163 -2.23 -0.84 -2.96
CA ILE A 163 -3.56 -0.98 -2.35
C ILE A 163 -3.53 -0.22 -1.03
N MET A 164 -4.44 0.72 -0.84
CA MET A 164 -4.52 1.58 0.34
C MET A 164 -5.91 1.46 0.96
N VAL A 165 -5.99 0.98 2.19
CA VAL A 165 -7.21 0.82 2.95
C VAL A 165 -7.24 1.85 4.07
N ASN A 166 -8.23 2.74 4.01
CA ASN A 166 -8.44 3.80 4.99
C ASN A 166 -9.72 3.48 5.78
N GLY A 167 -9.60 2.59 6.77
CA GLY A 167 -10.74 2.03 7.49
C GLY A 167 -11.56 1.04 6.65
N ALA A 168 -12.59 0.46 7.26
CA ALA A 168 -13.35 -0.64 6.66
C ALA A 168 -14.06 -0.29 5.33
N HIS A 169 -14.41 0.97 5.10
CA HIS A 169 -15.32 1.35 4.01
C HIS A 169 -14.64 2.00 2.80
N ARG A 170 -13.35 2.33 2.88
CA ARG A 170 -12.65 3.08 1.82
C ARG A 170 -11.37 2.38 1.42
N VAL A 171 -11.42 1.69 0.28
CA VAL A 171 -10.27 1.02 -0.33
C VAL A 171 -9.92 1.69 -1.65
N PHE A 172 -8.68 2.15 -1.76
CA PHE A 172 -8.10 2.76 -2.94
C PHE A 172 -7.06 1.83 -3.56
N ILE A 173 -6.91 1.92 -4.88
CA ILE A 173 -5.86 1.23 -5.62
C ILE A 173 -5.13 2.22 -6.53
N GLU A 174 -3.85 1.98 -6.76
CA GLU A 174 -3.09 2.67 -7.79
C GLU A 174 -2.95 1.78 -9.01
N VAL A 175 -3.45 2.26 -10.16
CA VAL A 175 -3.30 1.60 -11.46
C VAL A 175 -2.71 2.60 -12.43
N GLY A 176 -1.56 2.27 -13.02
CA GLY A 176 -0.87 3.14 -13.98
C GLY A 176 -0.51 4.53 -13.45
N GLY A 177 -0.13 4.63 -12.17
CA GLY A 177 0.24 5.92 -11.54
C GLY A 177 -0.95 6.78 -11.08
N LYS A 178 -2.18 6.28 -11.17
CA LYS A 178 -3.39 7.01 -10.76
C LYS A 178 -4.13 6.26 -9.65
N VAL A 179 -4.38 6.98 -8.56
CA VAL A 179 -5.18 6.49 -7.43
C VAL A 179 -6.67 6.52 -7.78
N GLN A 180 -7.36 5.40 -7.54
CA GLN A 180 -8.77 5.21 -7.83
C GLN A 180 -9.46 4.57 -6.63
N LEU A 181 -10.69 5.02 -6.32
CA LEU A 181 -11.53 4.40 -5.30
C LEU A 181 -12.13 3.11 -5.86
N THR A 182 -12.10 2.04 -5.07
CA THR A 182 -12.70 0.75 -5.44
C THR A 182 -14.10 0.57 -4.85
N ASN A 183 -14.82 -0.43 -5.34
CA ASN A 183 -16.08 -0.88 -4.74
C ASN A 183 -15.87 -1.91 -3.63
N VAL A 184 -14.61 -2.31 -3.35
CA VAL A 184 -14.29 -3.29 -2.32
C VAL A 184 -14.44 -2.63 -0.95
N ARG A 185 -15.15 -3.32 -0.05
CA ARG A 185 -15.38 -2.88 1.33
C ARG A 185 -15.23 -4.05 2.29
N PHE A 186 -14.67 -3.76 3.44
CA PHE A 186 -14.77 -4.61 4.61
C PHE A 186 -16.13 -4.38 5.27
N ARG A 187 -16.57 -5.39 6.03
CA ARG A 187 -17.77 -5.33 6.85
C ARG A 187 -17.65 -4.26 7.93
N ASP A 188 -16.57 -4.35 8.70
CA ASP A 188 -16.29 -3.51 9.85
C ASP A 188 -14.79 -3.39 10.12
N ASN A 189 -14.43 -2.49 11.04
CA ASN A 189 -13.04 -2.29 11.44
C ASN A 189 -12.45 -3.52 12.16
N LEU A 190 -13.30 -4.38 12.75
CA LEU A 190 -12.87 -5.61 13.41
C LEU A 190 -12.36 -6.64 12.39
N GLN A 191 -13.09 -6.83 11.29
CA GLN A 191 -12.66 -7.67 10.17
C GLN A 191 -11.33 -7.19 9.60
N LEU A 192 -11.19 -5.89 9.35
CA LEU A 192 -9.94 -5.32 8.85
C LEU A 192 -8.79 -5.55 9.84
N MET A 193 -9.01 -5.34 11.14
CA MET A 193 -8.00 -5.59 12.17
C MET A 193 -7.58 -7.06 12.22
N ASN A 194 -8.53 -8.00 12.12
CA ASN A 194 -8.23 -9.44 12.10
C ASN A 194 -7.37 -9.83 10.89
N ILE A 195 -7.65 -9.26 9.71
CA ILE A 195 -6.84 -9.48 8.51
C ILE A 195 -5.44 -8.89 8.68
N CYS A 196 -5.32 -7.67 9.22
CA CYS A 196 -4.03 -7.04 9.53
C CYS A 196 -3.20 -7.90 10.50
N GLN A 197 -3.81 -8.39 11.59
CA GLN A 197 -3.15 -9.28 12.55
C GLN A 197 -2.69 -10.59 11.91
N ARG A 198 -3.48 -11.16 11.00
CA ARG A 198 -3.13 -12.39 10.26
C ARG A 198 -1.94 -12.16 9.33
N ILE A 199 -1.91 -11.06 8.60
CA ILE A 199 -0.77 -10.72 7.72
C ILE A 199 0.50 -10.55 8.56
N VAL A 200 0.39 -9.82 9.67
CA VAL A 200 1.53 -9.50 10.52
C VAL A 200 2.04 -10.74 11.29
N SER A 201 1.14 -11.64 11.70
CA SER A 201 1.50 -12.87 12.41
C SER A 201 2.23 -13.89 11.53
N GLN A 202 1.96 -13.91 10.22
CA GLN A 202 2.71 -14.73 9.26
C GLN A 202 4.21 -14.40 9.25
N VAL A 203 4.58 -13.17 9.60
CA VAL A 203 5.98 -12.69 9.67
C VAL A 203 6.53 -12.73 11.09
N GLY A 204 5.81 -13.35 12.03
CA GLY A 204 6.21 -13.44 13.44
C GLY A 204 6.14 -12.12 14.20
N ARG A 205 5.39 -11.14 13.70
CA ARG A 205 5.19 -9.83 14.34
C ARG A 205 3.79 -9.74 14.95
N ARG A 206 3.50 -8.65 15.66
CA ARG A 206 2.18 -8.38 16.26
C ARG A 206 1.77 -6.93 16.00
N VAL A 207 0.46 -6.70 15.90
CA VAL A 207 -0.13 -5.37 15.81
C VAL A 207 -1.37 -5.29 16.71
N ASP A 208 -1.33 -4.39 17.67
CA ASP A 208 -2.36 -4.18 18.68
C ASP A 208 -2.26 -2.76 19.26
N GLU A 209 -3.07 -2.42 20.25
CA GLU A 209 -3.09 -1.08 20.86
C GLU A 209 -1.75 -0.68 21.51
N SER A 210 -0.95 -1.67 21.92
CA SER A 210 0.38 -1.44 22.51
C SER A 210 1.47 -1.28 21.45
N SER A 211 1.29 -1.91 20.29
CA SER A 211 2.16 -1.81 19.12
C SER A 211 1.34 -1.49 17.85
N PRO A 212 0.93 -0.23 17.69
CA PRO A 212 -0.05 0.15 16.67
C PRO A 212 0.55 0.29 15.25
N ILE A 213 1.87 0.29 15.09
CA ILE A 213 2.52 0.38 13.76
C ILE A 213 3.30 -0.90 13.52
N CYS A 214 3.06 -1.54 12.38
CA CYS A 214 3.84 -2.70 11.99
C CYS A 214 4.07 -2.76 10.48
N ASP A 215 5.33 -3.03 10.10
CA ASP A 215 5.69 -3.44 8.75
C ASP A 215 5.77 -4.96 8.66
N ALA A 216 5.26 -5.51 7.56
CA ALA A 216 5.21 -6.93 7.27
C ALA A 216 5.44 -7.17 5.77
N ARG A 217 5.53 -8.45 5.39
CA ARG A 217 5.63 -8.89 4.01
C ARG A 217 4.68 -10.05 3.76
N LEU A 218 4.05 -10.00 2.59
CA LEU A 218 3.24 -11.09 2.10
C LEU A 218 4.14 -12.17 1.45
N PRO A 219 3.64 -13.41 1.31
CA PRO A 219 4.37 -14.50 0.65
C PRO A 219 4.75 -14.20 -0.81
N ASP A 220 4.04 -13.31 -1.48
CA ASP A 220 4.32 -12.85 -2.85
C ASP A 220 5.45 -11.81 -2.94
N GLY A 221 6.01 -11.40 -1.80
CA GLY A 221 7.05 -10.37 -1.70
C GLY A 221 6.52 -8.94 -1.54
N SER A 222 5.20 -8.75 -1.60
CA SER A 222 4.56 -7.44 -1.43
C SER A 222 4.79 -6.91 -0.01
N ARG A 223 5.04 -5.61 0.10
CA ARG A 223 5.28 -4.94 1.39
C ARG A 223 3.97 -4.49 1.98
N VAL A 224 3.83 -4.65 3.29
CA VAL A 224 2.63 -4.28 4.01
C VAL A 224 3.00 -3.35 5.15
N ASN A 225 2.31 -2.22 5.24
CA ASN A 225 2.34 -1.33 6.40
C ASN A 225 0.95 -1.29 7.02
N VAL A 226 0.89 -1.52 8.33
CA VAL A 226 -0.33 -1.50 9.13
C VAL A 226 -0.22 -0.40 10.17
N ILE A 227 -1.27 0.40 10.31
CA ILE A 227 -1.44 1.32 11.43
C ILE A 227 -2.80 1.06 12.08
N ALA A 228 -2.79 0.65 13.35
CA ALA A 228 -3.97 0.35 14.14
C ALA A 228 -4.35 1.51 15.08
N PRO A 229 -5.59 1.54 15.61
CA PRO A 229 -5.94 2.39 16.74
C PRO A 229 -5.00 2.16 17.94
N PRO A 230 -4.70 3.20 18.73
CA PRO A 230 -5.30 4.54 18.73
C PRO A 230 -4.69 5.53 17.72
N LEU A 231 -3.66 5.16 16.96
CA LEU A 231 -3.01 6.08 16.01
C LEU A 231 -3.86 6.35 14.76
N ALA A 232 -4.63 5.34 14.34
CA ALA A 232 -5.56 5.46 13.23
C ALA A 232 -6.97 5.81 13.75
N LEU A 233 -7.31 7.10 13.76
CA LEU A 233 -8.52 7.64 14.38
C LEU A 233 -9.83 7.12 13.76
N ASP A 234 -9.84 6.94 12.44
CA ASP A 234 -11.02 6.49 11.69
C ASP A 234 -11.15 4.94 11.62
N GLY A 235 -10.25 4.22 12.28
CA GLY A 235 -10.11 2.77 12.21
C GLY A 235 -8.76 2.33 11.61
N PRO A 236 -8.46 1.02 11.62
CA PRO A 236 -7.19 0.51 11.12
C PRO A 236 -6.92 0.94 9.67
N THR A 237 -5.67 1.23 9.35
CA THR A 237 -5.22 1.51 7.98
C THR A 237 -4.18 0.49 7.56
N LEU A 238 -4.21 0.16 6.27
CA LEU A 238 -3.37 -0.87 5.67
C LEU A 238 -2.92 -0.39 4.30
N THR A 239 -1.61 -0.36 4.07
CA THR A 239 -1.04 -0.08 2.75
C THR A 239 -0.25 -1.29 2.28
N ILE A 240 -0.61 -1.83 1.12
CA ILE A 240 0.10 -2.92 0.47
C ILE A 240 0.73 -2.37 -0.80
N ARG A 241 2.06 -2.41 -0.87
CA ARG A 241 2.82 -2.10 -2.07
C ARG A 241 3.18 -3.39 -2.77
N LYS A 242 2.54 -3.63 -3.91
CA LYS A 242 2.70 -4.89 -4.63
C LYS A 242 4.10 -5.04 -5.18
N PHE A 243 4.65 -6.24 -5.04
CA PHE A 243 5.87 -6.58 -5.73
C PHE A 243 5.59 -6.78 -7.21
N LYS A 244 6.15 -5.91 -8.06
CA LYS A 244 5.90 -5.97 -9.50
C LYS A 244 6.62 -7.19 -10.09
N LYS A 245 5.87 -8.18 -10.56
CA LYS A 245 6.43 -9.40 -11.17
C LYS A 245 7.10 -9.14 -12.51
N ASP A 246 6.67 -8.09 -13.23
CA ASP A 246 7.22 -7.76 -14.53
C ASP A 246 8.64 -7.18 -14.42
N LYS A 247 9.59 -7.98 -14.88
CA LYS A 247 10.98 -7.60 -15.08
C LYS A 247 11.07 -6.65 -16.26
N LEU A 248 11.14 -5.35 -15.99
CA LEU A 248 11.54 -4.39 -17.01
C LEU A 248 12.94 -4.73 -17.51
N THR A 249 13.11 -4.71 -18.82
CA THR A 249 14.41 -4.93 -19.47
C THR A 249 14.98 -3.61 -19.98
N MET A 250 16.30 -3.57 -20.23
CA MET A 250 16.93 -2.41 -20.85
C MET A 250 16.28 -2.06 -22.19
N LYS A 251 15.79 -3.05 -22.94
CA LYS A 251 15.04 -2.85 -24.18
C LYS A 251 13.73 -2.10 -23.94
N ASN A 252 13.00 -2.43 -22.88
CA ASN A 252 11.76 -1.73 -22.54
C ASN A 252 12.01 -0.26 -22.19
N LEU A 253 13.13 0.07 -21.52
CA LEU A 253 13.48 1.46 -21.25
C LEU A 253 13.72 2.27 -22.54
N VAL A 254 14.30 1.64 -23.56
CA VAL A 254 14.45 2.26 -24.89
C VAL A 254 13.08 2.42 -25.57
N GLU A 255 12.23 1.39 -25.54
CA GLU A 255 10.86 1.44 -26.10
C GLU A 255 9.99 2.52 -25.43
N PHE A 256 10.18 2.77 -24.12
CA PHE A 256 9.52 3.84 -23.38
C PHE A 256 10.17 5.22 -23.57
N ASN A 257 11.19 5.34 -24.43
CA ASN A 257 11.98 6.56 -24.63
C ASN A 257 12.57 7.13 -23.32
N SER A 258 12.81 6.27 -22.32
CA SER A 258 13.44 6.67 -21.04
C SER A 258 14.96 6.79 -21.18
N ILE A 259 15.56 6.09 -22.15
CA ILE A 259 16.97 6.16 -22.50
C ILE A 259 17.14 5.96 -24.01
N SER A 260 18.16 6.59 -24.62
CA SER A 260 18.47 6.34 -26.02
C SER A 260 19.08 4.94 -26.22
N PRO A 261 18.99 4.34 -27.42
CA PRO A 261 19.64 3.06 -27.73
C PRO A 261 21.15 3.07 -27.46
N GLU A 262 21.81 4.20 -27.73
CA GLU A 262 23.24 4.38 -27.48
C GLU A 262 23.54 4.43 -25.99
N GLY A 263 22.74 5.15 -25.21
CA GLY A 263 22.86 5.19 -23.75
C GLY A 263 22.64 3.83 -23.11
N ALA A 264 21.64 3.08 -23.57
CA ALA A 264 21.38 1.71 -23.14
C ALA A 264 22.58 0.79 -23.40
N ARG A 265 23.24 0.93 -24.56
CA ARG A 265 24.46 0.17 -24.88
C ARG A 265 25.61 0.51 -23.94
N VAL A 266 25.81 1.81 -23.65
CA VAL A 266 26.84 2.25 -22.70
C VAL A 266 26.57 1.67 -21.31
N LEU A 267 25.33 1.75 -20.81
CA LEU A 267 24.97 1.17 -19.51
C LEU A 267 25.14 -0.35 -19.48
N GLY A 268 24.84 -1.05 -20.58
CA GLY A 268 25.07 -2.49 -20.68
C GLY A 268 26.55 -2.86 -20.56
N VAL A 269 27.44 -2.12 -21.24
CA VAL A 269 28.89 -2.31 -21.12
C VAL A 269 29.36 -2.02 -19.69
N ILE A 270 28.91 -0.90 -19.10
CA ILE A 270 29.27 -0.54 -17.72
C ILE A 270 28.82 -1.64 -16.73
N GLY A 271 27.62 -2.19 -16.91
CA GLY A 271 27.10 -3.30 -16.09
C GLY A 271 27.94 -4.56 -16.18
N ALA A 272 28.48 -4.87 -17.36
CA ALA A 272 29.38 -6.00 -17.57
C ALA A 272 30.82 -5.77 -17.07
N CYS A 273 31.25 -4.52 -16.92
CA CYS A 273 32.64 -4.17 -16.59
C CYS A 273 32.93 -4.03 -15.08
N ARG A 274 32.04 -4.47 -14.19
CA ARG A 274 32.18 -4.38 -12.71
C ARG A 274 32.55 -2.97 -12.23
N CYS A 275 32.04 -1.95 -12.89
CA CYS A 275 32.25 -0.57 -12.45
C CYS A 275 31.51 -0.30 -11.14
N ASN A 276 32.09 0.54 -10.28
CA ASN A 276 31.37 1.07 -9.11
C ASN A 276 30.41 2.16 -9.59
N ILE A 277 29.11 1.94 -9.43
CA ILE A 277 28.06 2.81 -9.98
C ILE A 277 27.14 3.23 -8.85
N VAL A 278 26.77 4.51 -8.85
CA VAL A 278 25.72 5.06 -7.99
C VAL A 278 24.62 5.62 -8.88
N ILE A 279 23.40 5.12 -8.69
CA ILE A 279 22.21 5.60 -9.41
C ILE A 279 21.46 6.56 -8.48
N SER A 280 21.31 7.81 -8.89
CA SER A 280 20.68 8.87 -8.10
C SER A 280 19.46 9.46 -8.82
N GLY A 281 18.59 10.14 -8.07
CA GLY A 281 17.32 10.66 -8.58
C GLY A 281 16.24 10.78 -7.49
N GLY A 282 15.17 11.52 -7.78
CA GLY A 282 14.04 11.72 -6.86
C GLY A 282 13.29 10.44 -6.50
N THR A 283 12.43 10.49 -5.47
CA THR A 283 11.53 9.37 -5.15
C THR A 283 10.62 9.08 -6.34
N GLY A 284 10.48 7.80 -6.70
CA GLY A 284 9.66 7.39 -7.86
C GLY A 284 10.30 7.60 -9.24
N SER A 285 11.54 8.12 -9.33
CA SER A 285 12.19 8.39 -10.63
C SER A 285 12.72 7.15 -11.37
N GLY A 286 12.44 5.93 -10.89
CA GLY A 286 12.89 4.69 -11.53
C GLY A 286 14.33 4.25 -11.22
N LYS A 287 14.94 4.71 -10.11
CA LYS A 287 16.32 4.32 -9.73
C LYS A 287 16.50 2.81 -9.60
N THR A 288 15.69 2.17 -8.76
CA THR A 288 15.74 0.71 -8.57
C THR A 288 15.42 -0.01 -9.87
N THR A 289 14.50 0.52 -10.68
CA THR A 289 14.19 -0.02 -12.00
C THR A 289 15.42 -0.03 -12.91
N LEU A 290 16.15 1.09 -13.00
CA LEU A 290 17.36 1.16 -13.80
C LEU A 290 18.42 0.19 -13.27
N LEU A 291 18.62 0.15 -11.94
CA LEU A 291 19.54 -0.80 -11.31
C LEU A 291 19.20 -2.24 -11.72
N ASN A 292 17.94 -2.64 -11.60
CA ASN A 292 17.45 -3.98 -11.93
C ASN A 292 17.61 -4.32 -13.43
N THR A 293 17.51 -3.34 -14.33
CA THR A 293 17.82 -3.57 -15.75
C THR A 293 19.31 -3.76 -16.01
N MET A 294 20.17 -3.08 -15.24
CA MET A 294 21.62 -3.18 -15.38
C MET A 294 22.17 -4.48 -14.80
N THR A 295 21.54 -5.04 -13.77
CA THR A 295 21.97 -6.32 -13.17
C THR A 295 21.85 -7.50 -14.14
N ALA A 296 21.04 -7.40 -15.19
CA ALA A 296 20.95 -8.41 -16.25
C ALA A 296 22.26 -8.57 -17.07
N PHE A 297 23.17 -7.61 -17.00
CA PHE A 297 24.47 -7.66 -17.69
C PHE A 297 25.60 -8.23 -16.82
N ILE A 298 25.32 -8.55 -15.55
CA ILE A 298 26.29 -9.23 -14.68
C ILE A 298 26.45 -10.68 -15.16
N ASP A 299 27.70 -11.12 -15.29
CA ASP A 299 28.03 -12.46 -15.76
C ASP A 299 27.40 -13.54 -14.84
N PRO A 300 26.73 -14.57 -15.38
CA PRO A 300 26.09 -15.62 -14.59
C PRO A 300 27.02 -16.42 -13.66
N THR A 301 28.33 -16.40 -13.90
CA THR A 301 29.33 -17.07 -13.05
C THR A 301 29.70 -16.25 -11.81
N GLU A 302 29.24 -15.00 -11.72
CA GLU A 302 29.53 -14.12 -10.60
C GLU A 302 28.63 -14.41 -9.39
N ARG A 303 29.23 -14.31 -8.21
CA ARG A 303 28.50 -14.30 -6.95
C ARG A 303 28.03 -12.88 -6.65
N VAL A 304 26.72 -12.69 -6.55
CA VAL A 304 26.10 -11.39 -6.25
C VAL A 304 25.57 -11.41 -4.82
N VAL A 305 25.84 -10.35 -4.07
CA VAL A 305 25.30 -10.13 -2.73
C VAL A 305 24.51 -8.83 -2.75
N THR A 306 23.26 -8.87 -2.30
CA THR A 306 22.41 -7.69 -2.18
C THR A 306 22.10 -7.43 -0.71
N CYS A 307 22.21 -6.17 -0.30
CA CYS A 307 21.74 -5.72 1.01
C CYS A 307 20.64 -4.71 0.77
N GLU A 308 19.40 -5.08 1.11
CA GLU A 308 18.23 -4.22 0.90
C GLU A 308 17.39 -4.18 2.17
N ASP A 309 16.97 -2.98 2.59
CA ASP A 309 15.96 -2.84 3.65
C ASP A 309 14.68 -3.56 3.25
N ALA A 310 14.33 -3.48 1.96
CA ALA A 310 13.47 -4.49 1.40
C ALA A 310 13.77 -4.89 -0.04
N ALA A 311 13.54 -6.18 -0.31
CA ALA A 311 13.90 -6.82 -1.57
C ALA A 311 13.09 -6.20 -2.72
N GLU A 312 13.76 -5.47 -3.60
CA GLU A 312 13.21 -4.96 -4.87
C GLU A 312 13.98 -5.53 -6.07
N LEU A 313 15.25 -5.92 -5.86
CA LEU A 313 16.10 -6.45 -6.91
C LEU A 313 15.66 -7.85 -7.33
N GLN A 314 15.60 -8.06 -8.65
CA GLN A 314 15.19 -9.32 -9.27
C GLN A 314 16.34 -9.89 -10.09
N LEU A 315 17.38 -10.32 -9.40
CA LEU A 315 18.59 -10.85 -10.02
C LEU A 315 18.31 -12.14 -10.82
N GLN A 316 19.05 -12.31 -11.91
CA GLN A 316 18.91 -13.46 -12.83
C GLN A 316 20.01 -14.49 -12.64
N GLN A 317 21.07 -14.11 -11.92
CA GLN A 317 22.25 -14.92 -11.70
C GLN A 317 21.91 -16.11 -10.79
N PRO A 318 22.53 -17.29 -11.01
CA PRO A 318 22.28 -18.47 -10.18
C PRO A 318 22.86 -18.33 -8.76
N HIS A 319 23.94 -17.56 -8.59
CA HIS A 319 24.65 -17.45 -7.32
C HIS A 319 24.37 -16.12 -6.59
N VAL A 320 23.13 -15.93 -6.16
CA VAL A 320 22.66 -14.72 -5.47
C VAL A 320 22.45 -14.96 -3.97
N LEU A 321 22.87 -14.02 -3.15
CA LEU A 321 22.58 -13.96 -1.72
C LEU A 321 21.86 -12.65 -1.39
N CYS A 322 20.69 -12.75 -0.76
CA CYS A 322 19.85 -11.64 -0.34
C CYS A 322 19.73 -11.56 1.17
#